data_AF-A0A359CR09-F1
#
_entry.id   AF-A0A359CR09-F1
#
_cell.length_a   1.000
_cell.length_b   1.000
_cell.length_c   1.000
_cell.angle_alpha   90.00
_cell.angle_beta   90.00
_cell.angle_gamma   90.00
#
_symmetry.space_group_name_H-M   'P 1'
#
loop_
_entity.id
_entity.type
_entity.pdbx_description
1 polymer ?
#
loop_
_entity_poly.entity_id
_entity_poly.type
_entity_poly.pdbx_seq_one_letter_code
_entity_poly.pdbx_strand_id
1 'polypeptide(L)'
;MFVIAAGGGIIKKEVNMAKLNSNSVIFFLNRNVNVIINNDDISNRPLIGNHKEKVFELYNERIDKYKKYCHFEIENNGDPEEAADEIINIYLKVES
;
A
#
# COMPACT_ATOMS: atom_id res chain seq x y z
N MET A 1 18.62 -7.03 -5.91
CA MET A 1 17.30 -6.81 -5.28
C MET A 1 16.66 -5.58 -5.91
N PHE A 2 15.38 -5.64 -6.26
CA PHE A 2 14.63 -4.49 -6.79
C PHE A 2 13.48 -4.16 -5.83
N VAL A 3 13.18 -2.87 -5.69
CA VAL A 3 12.00 -2.39 -4.96
C VAL A 3 11.01 -1.82 -5.98
N ILE A 4 9.74 -2.24 -5.87
CA ILE A 4 8.68 -1.81 -6.79
C ILE A 4 7.61 -1.08 -5.98
N ALA A 5 7.48 0.23 -6.17
CA ALA A 5 6.33 0.99 -5.70
C ALA A 5 5.15 0.76 -6.65
N ALA A 6 4.24 -0.15 -6.29
CA ALA A 6 3.09 -0.47 -7.14
C ALA A 6 1.98 0.58 -7.03
N GLY A 7 1.37 0.96 -8.16
CA GLY A 7 0.21 1.84 -8.16
C GLY A 7 -0.98 1.21 -7.45
N GLY A 8 -1.76 2.01 -6.71
CA GLY A 8 -2.84 1.50 -5.84
C GLY A 8 -4.03 0.82 -6.53
N GLY A 9 -4.02 0.72 -7.86
CA GLY A 9 -4.99 -0.07 -8.63
C GLY A 9 -4.54 -1.49 -8.94
N ILE A 10 -3.30 -1.87 -8.60
CA ILE A 10 -2.71 -3.17 -8.99
C ILE A 10 -3.50 -4.35 -8.44
N ILE A 11 -4.03 -4.21 -7.23
CA ILE A 11 -4.85 -5.19 -6.50
C ILE A 11 -6.19 -5.53 -7.18
N LYS A 12 -6.61 -4.77 -8.20
CA LYS A 12 -7.93 -4.94 -8.82
C LYS A 12 -8.01 -6.18 -9.69
N LYS A 13 -6.88 -6.63 -10.24
CA LYS A 13 -6.81 -7.83 -11.08
C LYS A 13 -6.00 -8.90 -10.36
N GLU A 14 -6.63 -10.03 -10.07
CA GLU A 14 -5.98 -11.12 -9.33
C GLU A 14 -4.73 -11.65 -10.03
N VAL A 15 -4.71 -11.66 -11.37
CA VAL A 15 -3.53 -12.05 -12.16
C VAL A 15 -2.30 -11.17 -11.90
N ASN A 16 -2.49 -9.89 -11.55
CA ASN A 16 -1.36 -9.03 -11.18
C ASN A 16 -0.75 -9.50 -9.87
N MET A 17 -1.61 -9.79 -8.88
CA MET A 17 -1.17 -10.21 -7.57
C MET A 17 -0.56 -11.60 -7.61
N ALA A 18 -1.10 -12.52 -8.42
CA ALA A 18 -0.50 -13.84 -8.65
C ALA A 18 0.93 -13.74 -9.24
N LYS A 19 1.15 -12.83 -10.19
CA LYS A 19 2.48 -12.60 -10.78
C LYS A 19 3.46 -11.95 -9.81
N LEU A 20 3.00 -11.04 -8.96
CA LEU A 20 3.84 -10.46 -7.91
C LEU A 20 4.19 -11.53 -6.88
N ASN A 21 3.18 -12.26 -6.41
CA ASN A 21 3.34 -13.24 -5.34
C ASN A 21 4.23 -14.43 -5.73
N SER A 22 4.44 -14.70 -7.02
CA SER A 22 5.27 -15.84 -7.43
C SER A 22 6.75 -15.65 -7.11
N ASN A 23 7.25 -14.40 -7.07
CA ASN A 23 8.69 -14.11 -6.95
C ASN A 23 9.00 -12.84 -6.12
N SER A 24 8.08 -12.37 -5.27
CA SER A 24 8.31 -11.18 -4.46
C SER A 24 7.67 -11.26 -3.08
N VAL A 25 8.27 -10.54 -2.13
CA VAL A 25 7.67 -10.24 -0.84
C VAL A 25 6.84 -8.96 -0.98
N ILE A 26 5.55 -9.06 -0.66
CA ILE A 26 4.57 -7.98 -0.85
C ILE A 26 4.31 -7.31 0.50
N PHE A 27 4.69 -6.05 0.61
CA PHE A 27 4.41 -5.19 1.76
C PHE A 27 3.23 -4.28 1.44
N PHE A 28 2.24 -4.23 2.33
CA PHE A 28 1.15 -3.26 2.27
C PHE A 28 1.41 -2.14 3.25
N LEU A 29 1.61 -0.92 2.73
CA LEU A 29 1.69 0.30 3.54
C LEU A 29 0.27 0.73 3.95
N ASN A 30 -0.16 0.33 5.14
CA ASN A 30 -1.45 0.70 5.68
C ASN A 30 -1.38 2.09 6.31
N ARG A 31 -1.93 3.08 5.59
CA ARG A 31 -2.11 4.44 6.09
C ARG A 31 -3.55 4.64 6.50
N ASN A 32 -3.76 5.29 7.65
CA ASN A 32 -5.06 5.71 8.12
C ASN A 32 -5.69 6.65 7.09
N VAL A 33 -6.91 6.31 6.68
CA VAL A 33 -7.68 7.07 5.69
C VAL A 33 -7.84 8.55 6.07
N ASN A 34 -7.98 8.86 7.36
CA ASN A 34 -8.08 10.23 7.84
C ASN A 34 -6.76 11.00 7.65
N VAL A 35 -5.62 10.33 7.83
CA VAL A 35 -4.29 10.92 7.60
C VAL A 35 -4.09 11.20 6.11
N ILE A 36 -4.48 10.26 5.23
CA ILE A 36 -4.42 10.45 3.77
C ILE A 36 -5.21 11.70 3.35
N ILE A 37 -6.43 11.87 3.89
CA ILE A 37 -7.33 12.96 3.50
C ILE A 37 -6.89 14.33 4.01
N ASN A 38 -6.19 14.36 5.15
CA ASN A 38 -5.81 15.61 5.81
C ASN A 38 -4.41 16.09 5.42
N ASN A 39 -3.48 15.19 5.10
CA ASN A 39 -2.08 15.53 4.90
C ASN A 39 -1.61 15.43 3.45
N ASP A 40 -2.30 14.71 2.56
CA ASP A 40 -1.87 14.58 1.17
C ASP A 40 -2.53 15.62 0.26
N ASP A 41 -1.75 16.23 -0.64
CA ASP A 41 -2.32 16.95 -1.79
C ASP A 41 -2.96 15.95 -2.76
N ILE A 42 -4.27 15.80 -2.65
CA ILE A 42 -5.07 14.88 -3.46
C ILE A 42 -5.40 15.42 -4.86
N SER A 43 -5.12 16.70 -5.14
CA SER A 43 -5.51 17.35 -6.39
C SER A 43 -4.88 16.71 -7.63
N ASN A 44 -3.64 16.21 -7.48
CA ASN A 44 -2.89 15.54 -8.54
C ASN A 44 -3.26 14.06 -8.72
N ARG A 45 -4.23 13.53 -7.96
CA ARG A 45 -4.64 12.11 -8.03
C ARG A 45 -5.87 11.97 -8.93
N PRO A 46 -5.75 11.45 -10.17
CA PRO A 46 -6.82 11.51 -11.18
C PRO A 46 -8.12 10.82 -10.76
N LEU A 47 -8.01 9.77 -9.94
CA LEU A 47 -9.17 9.02 -9.46
C LEU A 47 -9.91 9.74 -8.34
N ILE A 48 -9.26 10.62 -7.57
CA ILE A 48 -9.83 11.28 -6.39
C ILE A 48 -10.29 12.70 -6.77
N GLY A 49 -9.50 13.43 -7.56
CA GLY A 49 -9.75 14.84 -7.86
C GLY A 49 -9.85 15.66 -6.58
N ASN A 50 -10.82 16.58 -6.54
CA ASN A 50 -11.09 17.42 -5.35
C ASN A 50 -12.10 16.78 -4.36
N HIS A 51 -12.43 15.48 -4.51
CA HIS A 51 -13.48 14.82 -3.72
C HIS A 51 -12.89 13.89 -2.65
N LYS A 52 -12.82 14.37 -1.41
CA LYS A 52 -12.32 13.60 -0.26
C LYS A 52 -13.12 12.32 0.03
N GLU A 53 -14.43 12.33 -0.22
CA GLU A 53 -15.32 11.16 -0.05
C GLU A 53 -14.88 9.95 -0.88
N LYS A 54 -14.34 10.21 -2.09
CA LYS A 54 -13.86 9.17 -2.98
C LYS A 54 -12.64 8.42 -2.43
N VAL A 55 -11.88 9.04 -1.53
CA VAL A 55 -10.78 8.36 -0.82
C VAL A 55 -11.33 7.27 0.10
N PHE A 56 -12.41 7.55 0.83
CA PHE A 56 -13.05 6.55 1.70
C PHE A 56 -13.65 5.39 0.91
N GLU A 57 -14.34 5.68 -0.21
CA GLU A 57 -14.88 4.64 -1.09
C GLU A 57 -13.78 3.71 -1.60
N LEU A 58 -12.69 4.29 -2.11
CA LEU A 58 -11.55 3.53 -2.63
C LEU A 58 -10.84 2.75 -1.52
N TYR A 59 -10.74 3.29 -0.32
CA TYR A 59 -10.18 2.59 0.83
C TYR A 59 -11.04 1.37 1.17
N ASN A 60 -12.35 1.55 1.35
CA ASN A 60 -13.28 0.47 1.68
C ASN A 60 -13.37 -0.60 0.58
N GLU A 61 -13.29 -0.23 -0.70
CA GLU A 61 -13.29 -1.19 -1.83
C GLU A 61 -12.02 -2.08 -1.84
N ARG A 62 -10.90 -1.55 -1.33
CA ARG A 62 -9.57 -2.13 -1.60
C ARG A 62 -8.88 -2.69 -0.36
N ILE A 63 -9.23 -2.25 0.85
CA ILE A 63 -8.52 -2.61 2.09
C ILE A 63 -8.45 -4.12 2.29
N ASP A 64 -9.56 -4.83 2.07
CA ASP A 64 -9.59 -6.29 2.21
C ASP A 64 -8.71 -6.99 1.17
N LYS A 65 -8.61 -6.43 -0.04
CA LYS A 65 -7.72 -6.97 -1.08
C LYS A 65 -6.25 -6.72 -0.74
N TYR A 66 -5.91 -5.54 -0.24
CA TYR A 66 -4.55 -5.28 0.23
C TYR A 66 -4.15 -6.26 1.32
N LYS A 67 -5.00 -6.44 2.34
CA LYS A 67 -4.79 -7.40 3.43
C LYS A 67 -4.73 -8.85 2.96
N LYS A 68 -5.57 -9.21 1.98
CA LYS A 68 -5.57 -10.56 1.38
C LYS A 68 -4.27 -10.88 0.65
N TYR A 69 -3.68 -9.90 -0.05
CA TYR A 69 -2.55 -10.16 -0.95
C TYR A 69 -1.18 -9.77 -0.37
N CYS A 70 -1.12 -9.05 0.75
CA CYS A 70 0.16 -8.74 1.38
C CYS A 70 0.70 -9.93 2.19
N HIS A 71 2.03 -10.03 2.24
CA HIS A 71 2.71 -10.90 3.19
C HIS A 71 2.85 -10.20 4.54
N PHE A 72 3.10 -8.89 4.51
CA PHE A 72 3.28 -8.05 5.69
C PHE A 72 2.49 -6.75 5.52
N GLU A 73 1.79 -6.37 6.58
CA GLU A 73 1.11 -5.08 6.71
C GLU A 73 1.99 -4.18 7.58
N ILE A 74 2.33 -3.01 7.05
CA ILE A 74 3.20 -2.01 7.70
C ILE A 74 2.35 -0.78 7.96
N GLU A 75 2.23 -0.39 9.22
CA GLU A 75 1.55 0.84 9.57
C GLU A 75 2.42 2.04 9.16
N ASN A 76 1.85 2.98 8.40
CA ASN A 76 2.60 4.14 7.91
C ASN A 76 1.82 5.44 8.13
N ASN A 77 1.65 5.80 9.40
CA ASN A 77 0.89 6.98 9.83
C ASN A 77 1.77 8.16 10.25
N GLY A 78 3.09 7.94 10.40
CA GLY A 78 4.07 8.91 10.88
C GLY A 78 5.19 9.12 9.87
N ASP A 79 6.41 8.77 10.28
CA ASP A 79 7.61 8.98 9.48
C ASP A 79 7.80 7.86 8.44
N PRO A 80 7.94 8.19 7.13
CA PRO A 80 8.29 7.21 6.12
C PRO A 80 9.59 6.44 6.39
N GLU A 81 10.57 7.03 7.10
CA GLU A 81 11.82 6.36 7.46
C GLU A 81 11.58 5.19 8.42
N GLU A 82 10.69 5.35 9.40
CA GLU A 82 10.32 4.28 10.35
C GLU A 82 9.70 3.09 9.61
N ALA A 83 8.79 3.35 8.67
CA ALA A 83 8.18 2.30 7.86
C ALA A 83 9.19 1.60 6.95
N ALA A 84 10.17 2.34 6.40
CA ALA A 84 11.24 1.77 5.60
C ALA A 84 12.16 0.86 6.42
N ASP A 85 12.55 1.28 7.62
CA ASP A 85 13.37 0.50 8.54
C ASP A 85 12.66 -0.79 8.97
N GLU A 86 11.35 -0.72 9.25
CA GLU A 86 10.55 -1.90 9.55
C GLU A 86 10.54 -2.91 8.39
N ILE A 87 10.33 -2.44 7.15
CA ILE A 87 10.38 -3.27 5.94
C ILE A 87 11.72 -3.95 5.79
N ILE A 88 12.83 -3.22 5.97
CA ILE A 88 14.19 -3.77 5.87
C ILE A 88 14.40 -4.86 6.93
N ASN A 89 14.01 -4.59 8.17
CA ASN A 89 14.16 -5.55 9.27
C ASN A 89 13.35 -6.83 9.06
N ILE A 90 12.13 -6.72 8.53
CA ILE A 90 11.30 -7.88 8.18
C ILE A 90 11.92 -8.65 7.01
N TYR A 91 12.32 -7.95 5.95
CA TYR A 91 12.88 -8.57 4.76
C TYR A 91 14.16 -9.37 5.07
N LEU A 92 15.07 -8.81 5.87
CA LEU A 92 16.29 -9.50 6.29
C LEU A 92 16.00 -10.82 7.04
N LYS A 93 14.94 -10.87 7.83
CA LYS A 93 14.53 -12.09 8.56
C LYS A 93 13.92 -13.16 7.65
N VAL A 94 13.31 -12.77 6.52
CA VAL A 94 12.69 -13.69 5.55
C VAL A 94 13.74 -14.33 4.64
N GLU A 95 14.83 -13.61 4.34
CA GLU A 95 15.95 -14.11 3.52
C GLU A 95 16.98 -14.95 4.32
N SER A 96 16.91 -14.93 5.65
CA SER A 96 17.81 -15.66 6.57
C SER A 96 17.42 -17.14 6.70
#